data_AF-A0A165FZ30-F1
#
_entry.id   AF-A0A165FZ30-F1
#
_cell.length_a   1.000
_cell.length_b   1.000
_cell.length_c   1.000
_cell.angle_alpha   90.00
_cell.angle_beta   90.00
_cell.angle_gamma   90.00
#
_symmetry.space_group_name_H-M   'P 1'
#
loop_
_entity.id
_entity.type
_entity.pdbx_description
1 polymer ?
#
loop_
_entity_poly.entity_id
_entity_poly.type
_entity_poly.pdbx_seq_one_letter_code
_entity_poly.pdbx_strand_id
1 'polypeptide(L)'
;MDFGMFVLTVLALIGTILLSLLITVPFLSLVIRYRAHYSPRALGLPDSDSPAAPLTPSSASPFHTGPEIKGILHLLSRIRAQEGWAGLYKGICPVLAESFLGGFVSLLYFGISSPGMGVGAGSSYAVAPRFGIAAFGWAVFSLLLNLPMTVILNRSITTPYKLSYSPIRALRLLLSPSEFRAPWKLYALPGLLPTKLLHIAYLVLLLPALRALLVPSFRAPSTYEPGEDWADDVAGAAGMGFWGGMGLGTYVVFLLLSTAVLCPLEIVALRLSLQPLSGPTVAGAAPVHPAAPGLGTNLPASQEPALFGTEEDVIHLRTPESGGEPYEGMRDCWKKIVQEEGWRVLARAWWLTLIGTVAAGFS
;
A
#
# COMPACT_ATOMS: atom_id res chain seq x y z
N MET A 1 22.03 -26.78 19.91
CA MET A 1 20.57 -27.01 19.71
C MET A 1 20.38 -28.45 19.33
N ASP A 2 19.60 -29.20 20.10
CA ASP A 2 19.23 -30.56 19.74
C ASP A 2 18.43 -30.55 18.43
N PHE A 3 18.58 -31.58 17.60
CA PHE A 3 17.89 -31.69 16.31
C PHE A 3 16.37 -31.50 16.44
N GLY A 4 15.77 -32.03 17.52
CA GLY A 4 14.35 -31.83 17.83
C GLY A 4 13.96 -30.36 18.06
N MET A 5 14.79 -29.61 18.79
CA MET A 5 14.58 -28.18 19.02
C MET A 5 14.72 -27.35 17.74
N PHE A 6 15.63 -27.74 16.84
CA PHE A 6 15.76 -27.11 15.53
C PHE A 6 14.50 -27.31 14.68
N VAL A 7 14.02 -28.55 14.54
CA VAL A 7 12.81 -28.86 13.77
C VAL A 7 11.60 -28.13 14.32
N LEU A 8 11.40 -28.13 15.65
CA LEU A 8 10.29 -27.42 16.29
C LEU A 8 10.35 -25.91 16.01
N THR A 9 11.54 -25.31 16.07
CA THR A 9 11.72 -23.87 15.80
C THR A 9 11.38 -23.52 14.35
N VAL A 10 11.82 -24.34 13.39
CA VAL A 10 11.51 -24.15 11.96
C VAL A 10 10.01 -24.30 11.70
N LEU A 11 9.36 -25.30 12.29
CA LEU A 11 7.90 -25.49 12.16
C LEU A 11 7.12 -24.33 12.78
N ALA A 12 7.54 -23.84 13.95
CA ALA A 12 6.94 -22.68 14.58
C ALA A 12 7.08 -21.43 13.71
N LEU A 13 8.25 -21.21 13.10
CA LEU A 13 8.49 -20.09 12.18
C LEU A 13 7.63 -20.17 10.92
N ILE A 14 7.53 -21.36 10.31
CA ILE A 14 6.64 -21.56 9.15
C ILE A 14 5.18 -21.30 9.54
N GLY A 15 4.76 -21.81 10.71
CA GLY A 15 3.42 -21.60 11.25
C GLY A 15 3.09 -20.13 11.47
N THR A 16 4.01 -19.35 12.04
CA THR A 16 3.81 -17.90 12.26
C THR A 16 3.77 -17.12 10.95
N ILE A 17 4.59 -17.46 9.96
CA ILE A 17 4.55 -16.85 8.63
C ILE A 17 3.21 -17.14 7.94
N LEU A 18 2.77 -18.40 7.93
CA LEU A 18 1.50 -18.79 7.32
C LEU A 18 0.31 -18.11 8.00
N LEU A 19 0.29 -18.05 9.34
CA LEU A 19 -0.74 -17.37 10.10
C LEU A 19 -0.75 -15.86 9.80
N SER A 20 0.42 -15.23 9.73
CA SER A 20 0.55 -13.82 9.37
C SER A 20 -0.02 -13.55 7.98
N LEU A 21 0.33 -14.37 6.98
CA LEU A 21 -0.19 -14.22 5.61
C LEU A 21 -1.71 -14.45 5.54
N LEU A 22 -2.22 -15.42 6.29
CA LEU A 22 -3.65 -15.73 6.35
C LEU A 22 -4.47 -14.52 6.82
N ILE A 23 -3.93 -13.74 7.75
CA ILE A 23 -4.60 -12.57 8.33
C ILE A 23 -4.35 -11.31 7.49
N THR A 24 -3.10 -11.06 7.09
CA THR A 24 -2.68 -9.79 6.48
C THR A 24 -3.10 -9.65 5.02
N VAL A 25 -2.99 -10.71 4.21
CA VAL A 25 -3.31 -10.66 2.78
C VAL A 25 -4.78 -10.29 2.49
N PRO A 26 -5.80 -10.93 3.10
CA PRO A 26 -7.19 -10.57 2.82
C PRO A 26 -7.50 -9.13 3.25
N PHE A 27 -6.89 -8.69 4.35
CA PHE A 27 -7.03 -7.33 4.84
C PHE A 27 -6.42 -6.31 3.87
N LEU A 28 -5.19 -6.57 3.42
CA LEU A 28 -4.47 -5.76 2.45
C LEU A 28 -5.22 -5.66 1.11
N SER A 29 -5.71 -6.80 0.61
CA SER A 29 -6.50 -6.89 -0.62
C SER A 29 -7.74 -6.00 -0.57
N LEU A 30 -8.48 -6.05 0.55
CA LEU A 30 -9.69 -5.26 0.75
C LEU A 30 -9.39 -3.75 0.79
N VAL A 31 -8.33 -3.35 1.49
CA VAL A 31 -7.94 -1.94 1.64
C VAL A 31 -7.46 -1.35 0.34
N ILE A 32 -6.62 -2.08 -0.41
CA ILE A 32 -6.11 -1.64 -1.71
C ILE A 32 -7.28 -1.43 -2.67
N ARG A 33 -8.22 -2.37 -2.77
CA ARG A 33 -9.40 -2.23 -3.62
C ARG A 33 -10.29 -1.05 -3.21
N TYR A 34 -10.49 -0.85 -1.91
CA TYR A 34 -11.29 0.27 -1.40
C TYR A 34 -10.67 1.64 -1.71
N ARG A 35 -9.34 1.75 -1.62
CA ARG A 35 -8.59 2.97 -1.96
C ARG A 35 -8.43 3.18 -3.47
N ALA A 36 -8.37 2.10 -4.23
CA ALA A 36 -8.27 2.11 -5.69
C ALA A 36 -9.57 2.52 -6.38
N HIS A 37 -10.72 2.21 -5.76
CA HIS A 37 -12.03 2.45 -6.35
C HIS A 37 -12.21 3.92 -6.76
N TYR A 38 -12.62 4.12 -8.00
CA TYR A 38 -12.93 5.41 -8.59
C TYR A 38 -14.45 5.64 -8.54
N SER A 39 -14.88 6.75 -7.94
CA SER A 39 -16.29 7.12 -7.84
C SER A 39 -16.51 8.57 -8.29
N PRO A 40 -16.64 8.84 -9.60
CA PRO A 40 -16.80 10.19 -10.11
C PRO A 40 -18.09 10.81 -9.58
N ARG A 41 -18.04 12.12 -9.29
CA ARG A 41 -19.24 12.91 -9.07
C ARG A 41 -19.95 13.06 -10.41
N ALA A 42 -21.16 12.52 -10.50
CA ALA A 42 -21.99 12.67 -11.69
C ALA A 42 -22.17 14.16 -12.02
N LEU A 43 -21.56 14.61 -13.11
CA LEU A 43 -21.98 15.84 -13.79
C LEU A 43 -23.23 15.45 -14.55
N GLY A 44 -24.40 15.83 -14.03
CA GLY A 44 -25.64 15.71 -14.78
C GLY A 44 -25.49 16.49 -16.08
N LEU A 45 -25.57 15.80 -17.22
CA LEU A 45 -25.79 16.49 -18.49
C LEU A 45 -27.19 17.12 -18.38
N PRO A 46 -27.37 18.43 -18.67
CA PRO A 46 -28.70 18.96 -18.83
C PRO A 46 -29.33 18.22 -20.02
N ASP A 47 -30.46 17.55 -19.79
CA ASP A 47 -31.24 16.93 -20.86
C ASP A 47 -31.50 18.00 -21.94
N SER A 48 -30.91 17.82 -23.12
CA SER A 48 -31.04 18.77 -24.24
C SER A 48 -32.46 18.85 -24.80
N ASP A 49 -33.37 18.00 -24.31
CA ASP A 49 -34.71 17.80 -24.88
C ASP A 49 -35.85 18.18 -23.91
N SER A 50 -35.57 18.78 -22.74
CA SER A 50 -36.61 19.26 -21.82
C SER A 50 -36.61 20.77 -21.68
N PRO A 51 -37.50 21.50 -22.39
CA PRO A 51 -37.66 22.93 -22.17
C PRO A 51 -38.42 23.13 -20.86
N ALA A 52 -37.79 23.80 -19.91
CA ALA A 52 -38.40 24.36 -18.71
C ALA A 52 -39.08 23.36 -17.75
N ALA A 53 -38.28 22.61 -16.99
CA ALA A 53 -38.71 22.10 -15.69
C ALA A 53 -37.90 22.79 -14.57
N PRO A 54 -38.55 23.45 -13.59
CA PRO A 54 -37.86 24.08 -12.47
C PRO A 54 -37.14 23.02 -11.63
N LEU A 55 -35.98 23.41 -11.10
CA LEU A 55 -35.08 22.63 -10.24
C LEU A 55 -35.82 22.11 -8.98
N THR A 56 -36.56 21.02 -9.09
CA THR A 56 -37.06 20.27 -7.95
C THR A 56 -36.11 19.10 -7.65
N PRO A 57 -35.61 18.96 -6.41
CA PRO A 57 -34.64 17.93 -6.02
C PRO A 57 -35.34 16.57 -5.77
N SER A 58 -36.25 16.16 -6.66
CA SER A 58 -37.14 15.02 -6.43
C SER A 58 -37.25 14.11 -7.65
N SER A 59 -36.11 13.71 -8.21
CA SER A 59 -35.92 12.44 -8.95
C SER A 59 -34.45 12.29 -9.29
N ALA A 60 -33.59 12.40 -8.28
CA ALA A 60 -32.17 12.07 -8.42
C ALA A 60 -32.05 10.54 -8.53
N SER A 61 -32.18 9.98 -9.72
CA SER A 61 -31.39 8.79 -10.04
C SER A 61 -29.96 9.29 -10.16
N PRO A 62 -29.07 9.02 -9.19
CA PRO A 62 -27.74 9.56 -9.27
C PRO A 62 -27.03 8.71 -10.33
N PHE A 63 -26.80 9.29 -11.51
CA PHE A 63 -26.08 8.69 -12.62
C PHE A 63 -24.63 8.39 -12.21
N HIS A 64 -24.42 7.34 -11.42
CA HIS A 64 -23.11 6.83 -11.07
C HIS A 64 -22.62 5.95 -12.21
N THR A 65 -21.49 6.30 -12.79
CA THR A 65 -20.77 5.40 -13.70
C THR A 65 -20.02 4.36 -12.85
N GLY A 66 -20.61 3.17 -12.73
CA GLY A 66 -20.02 2.01 -12.06
C GLY A 66 -20.60 1.68 -10.68
N PRO A 67 -20.12 0.58 -10.05
CA PRO A 67 -20.68 0.09 -8.80
C PRO A 67 -20.44 1.02 -7.61
N GLU A 68 -21.52 1.34 -6.90
CA GLU A 68 -21.47 2.14 -5.68
C GLU A 68 -20.92 1.31 -4.49
N ILE A 69 -19.76 1.71 -3.95
CA ILE A 69 -19.18 1.09 -2.77
C ILE A 69 -19.46 1.97 -1.55
N LYS A 70 -20.42 1.54 -0.73
CA LYS A 70 -20.84 2.24 0.49
C LYS A 70 -19.85 2.07 1.66
N GLY A 71 -18.99 1.06 1.62
CA GLY A 71 -17.98 0.83 2.65
C GLY A 71 -17.19 -0.48 2.48
N ILE A 72 -16.26 -0.71 3.40
CA ILE A 72 -15.34 -1.86 3.40
C ILE A 72 -16.09 -3.21 3.50
N LEU A 73 -17.11 -3.29 4.37
CA LEU A 73 -17.90 -4.53 4.52
C LEU A 73 -18.78 -4.80 3.29
N HIS A 74 -19.28 -3.75 2.64
CA HIS A 74 -20.02 -3.87 1.38
C HIS A 74 -19.11 -4.39 0.27
N LEU A 75 -17.88 -3.86 0.18
CA LEU A 75 -16.86 -4.37 -0.74
C LEU A 75 -16.49 -5.83 -0.44
N LEU A 76 -16.35 -6.21 0.83
CA LEU A 76 -16.08 -7.60 1.21
C LEU A 76 -17.19 -8.56 0.75
N SER A 77 -18.45 -8.17 0.97
CA SER A 77 -19.61 -8.94 0.51
C SER A 77 -19.61 -9.08 -1.01
N ARG A 78 -19.27 -8.01 -1.73
CA ARG A 78 -19.17 -8.00 -3.19
C ARG A 78 -18.03 -8.89 -3.70
N ILE A 79 -16.84 -8.83 -3.12
CA ILE A 79 -15.72 -9.73 -3.46
C ILE A 79 -16.15 -11.18 -3.25
N ARG A 80 -16.78 -11.48 -2.11
CA ARG A 80 -17.25 -12.84 -1.83
C ARG A 80 -18.30 -13.31 -2.83
N ALA A 81 -19.20 -12.45 -3.27
CA ALA A 81 -20.25 -12.79 -4.23
C ALA A 81 -19.71 -12.96 -5.65
N GLN A 82 -18.77 -12.12 -6.08
CA GLN A 82 -18.27 -12.09 -7.47
C GLN A 82 -17.03 -12.94 -7.71
N GLU A 83 -16.09 -13.00 -6.77
CA GLU A 83 -14.81 -13.72 -6.93
C GLU A 83 -14.63 -14.88 -5.94
N GLY A 84 -15.53 -15.00 -4.95
CA GLY A 84 -15.39 -15.93 -3.84
C GLY A 84 -14.26 -15.55 -2.86
N TRP A 85 -13.97 -16.47 -1.93
CA TRP A 85 -12.90 -16.27 -0.93
C TRP A 85 -11.51 -16.19 -1.56
N ALA A 86 -11.28 -16.87 -2.68
CA ALA A 86 -10.01 -16.83 -3.40
C ALA A 86 -9.66 -15.42 -3.89
N GLY A 87 -10.66 -14.58 -4.17
CA GLY A 87 -10.47 -13.18 -4.56
C GLY A 87 -9.79 -12.32 -3.48
N LEU A 88 -10.04 -12.62 -2.20
CA LEU A 88 -9.39 -11.92 -1.08
C LEU A 88 -7.90 -12.22 -0.98
N TYR A 89 -7.47 -13.41 -1.42
CA TYR A 89 -6.07 -13.82 -1.42
C TYR A 89 -5.31 -13.48 -2.70
N LYS A 90 -5.90 -12.66 -3.59
CA LYS A 90 -5.14 -12.04 -4.68
C LYS A 90 -3.95 -11.26 -4.11
N GLY A 91 -2.78 -11.44 -4.71
CA GLY A 91 -1.56 -10.80 -4.24
C GLY A 91 -0.71 -11.63 -3.28
N ILE A 92 -1.13 -12.85 -2.89
CA ILE A 92 -0.29 -13.69 -2.01
C ILE A 92 1.10 -13.96 -2.60
N CYS A 93 1.20 -14.21 -3.91
CA CYS A 93 2.48 -14.43 -4.59
C CYS A 93 3.41 -13.19 -4.52
N PRO A 94 2.98 -11.97 -4.91
CA PRO A 94 3.83 -10.80 -4.76
C PRO A 94 4.16 -10.47 -3.30
N VAL A 95 3.25 -10.68 -2.34
CA VAL A 95 3.57 -10.50 -0.90
C VAL A 95 4.65 -11.46 -0.44
N LEU A 96 4.57 -12.74 -0.84
CA LEU A 96 5.60 -13.74 -0.55
C LEU A 96 6.95 -13.37 -1.18
N ALA A 97 6.92 -12.96 -2.45
CA ALA A 97 8.13 -12.55 -3.16
C ALA A 97 8.76 -11.30 -2.53
N GLU A 98 7.96 -10.32 -2.12
CA GLU A 98 8.42 -9.14 -1.39
C GLU A 98 9.02 -9.51 -0.04
N SER A 99 8.36 -10.40 0.71
CA SER A 99 8.84 -10.86 2.02
C SER A 99 10.16 -11.62 1.90
N PHE A 100 10.29 -12.50 0.91
CA PHE A 100 11.52 -13.24 0.64
C PHE A 100 12.65 -12.30 0.23
N LEU A 101 12.36 -11.36 -0.68
CA LEU A 101 13.34 -10.40 -1.16
C LEU A 101 13.82 -9.47 -0.03
N GLY A 102 12.90 -8.92 0.77
CA GLY A 102 13.23 -8.11 1.94
C GLY A 102 14.03 -8.87 2.99
N GLY A 103 13.63 -10.11 3.29
CA GLY A 103 14.35 -10.98 4.23
C GLY A 103 15.77 -11.32 3.74
N PHE A 104 15.92 -11.64 2.46
CA PHE A 104 17.23 -11.91 1.85
C PHE A 104 18.14 -10.68 1.87
N VAL A 105 17.63 -9.51 1.49
CA VAL A 105 18.40 -8.26 1.51
C VAL A 105 18.78 -7.87 2.94
N SER A 106 17.88 -8.04 3.89
CA SER A 106 18.17 -7.83 5.31
C SER A 106 19.26 -8.78 5.80
N LEU A 107 19.19 -10.07 5.45
CA LEU A 107 20.21 -11.05 5.78
C LEU A 107 21.58 -10.67 5.21
N LEU A 108 21.65 -10.23 3.95
CA LEU A 108 22.89 -9.78 3.33
C LEU A 108 23.44 -8.54 4.04
N TYR A 109 22.60 -7.53 4.26
CA TYR A 109 23.02 -6.29 4.88
C TYR A 109 23.56 -6.50 6.30
N PHE A 110 22.82 -7.22 7.16
CA PHE A 110 23.25 -7.46 8.54
C PHE A 110 24.33 -8.54 8.64
N GLY A 111 24.25 -9.59 7.81
CA GLY A 111 25.25 -10.66 7.76
C GLY A 111 26.63 -10.19 7.30
N ILE A 112 26.69 -9.19 6.40
CA ILE A 112 27.95 -8.62 5.91
C ILE A 112 28.43 -7.46 6.80
N SER A 113 27.52 -6.62 7.30
CA SER A 113 27.89 -5.43 8.09
C SER A 113 28.18 -5.75 9.57
N SER A 114 27.85 -6.95 10.04
CA SER A 114 28.23 -7.45 11.37
C SER A 114 28.89 -8.85 11.30
N PRO A 115 30.05 -8.97 10.63
CA PRO A 115 30.77 -10.23 10.55
C PRO A 115 31.45 -10.50 11.90
N GLY A 116 30.72 -11.10 12.84
CA GLY A 116 31.25 -11.41 14.19
C GLY A 116 30.23 -11.63 15.31
N MET A 117 28.93 -11.46 15.07
CA MET A 117 27.92 -11.67 16.11
C MET A 117 27.48 -13.13 16.22
N GLY A 118 28.16 -13.88 17.08
CA GLY A 118 27.69 -15.18 17.54
C GLY A 118 26.37 -15.06 18.30
N VAL A 119 25.47 -16.02 18.08
CA VAL A 119 24.28 -16.25 18.91
C VAL A 119 24.78 -16.73 20.29
N GLY A 120 25.18 -15.78 21.13
CA GLY A 120 25.56 -15.98 22.52
C GLY A 120 24.73 -15.05 23.40
N ALA A 121 24.25 -15.60 24.52
CA ALA A 121 23.46 -14.88 25.51
C ALA A 121 24.15 -13.57 25.91
N GLY A 122 23.62 -12.44 25.44
CA GLY A 122 24.04 -11.09 25.86
C GLY A 122 24.54 -10.12 24.78
N SER A 123 24.60 -10.44 23.48
CA SER A 123 25.08 -9.48 22.46
C SER A 123 23.97 -8.84 21.62
N SER A 124 24.01 -7.50 21.52
CA SER A 124 23.04 -6.60 20.86
C SER A 124 22.83 -6.92 19.38
N TYR A 125 21.67 -7.47 19.03
CA TYR A 125 21.23 -7.65 17.64
C TYR A 125 21.53 -6.40 16.78
N ALA A 126 22.15 -6.60 15.61
CA ALA A 126 22.25 -5.55 14.60
C ALA A 126 20.83 -5.21 14.11
N VAL A 127 20.19 -4.26 14.79
CA VAL A 127 18.91 -3.71 14.37
C VAL A 127 19.21 -2.63 13.34
N ALA A 128 18.41 -2.56 12.27
CA ALA A 128 18.46 -1.45 11.32
C ALA A 128 18.55 -0.11 12.08
N PRO A 129 19.32 0.88 11.58
CA PRO A 129 19.36 2.20 12.20
C PRO A 129 17.92 2.68 12.43
N ARG A 130 17.55 2.91 13.69
CA ARG A 130 16.15 3.16 14.07
C ARG A 130 15.69 4.59 13.74
N PHE A 131 16.63 5.53 13.61
CA PHE A 131 16.35 6.92 13.26
C PHE A 131 17.55 7.58 12.57
N GLY A 132 17.32 8.73 11.94
CA GLY A 132 18.37 9.58 11.37
C GLY A 132 18.71 9.27 9.91
N ILE A 133 19.78 9.90 9.41
CA ILE A 133 20.14 9.86 7.98
C ILE A 133 20.47 8.44 7.50
N ALA A 134 21.10 7.62 8.36
CA ALA A 134 21.38 6.22 8.04
C ALA A 134 20.09 5.40 7.90
N ALA A 135 19.10 5.63 8.77
CA ALA A 135 17.78 4.98 8.71
C ALA A 135 17.03 5.39 7.43
N PHE A 136 17.09 6.68 7.09
CA PHE A 136 16.49 7.19 5.87
C PHE A 136 17.18 6.63 4.61
N GLY A 137 18.51 6.58 4.58
CA GLY A 137 19.27 5.97 3.49
C GLY A 137 18.91 4.49 3.29
N TRP A 138 18.80 3.73 4.39
CA TRP A 138 18.31 2.35 4.35
C TRP A 138 16.88 2.25 3.83
N ALA A 139 15.96 3.08 4.33
CA ALA A 139 14.57 3.08 3.91
C ALA A 139 14.40 3.46 2.42
N VAL A 140 15.19 4.40 1.92
CA VAL A 140 15.23 4.76 0.48
C VAL A 140 15.78 3.60 -0.35
N PHE A 141 16.84 2.94 0.10
CA PHE A 141 17.38 1.75 -0.57
C PHE A 141 16.33 0.63 -0.63
N SER A 142 15.68 0.32 0.49
CA SER A 142 14.60 -0.67 0.56
C SER A 142 13.41 -0.28 -0.33
N LEU A 143 13.05 1.01 -0.39
CA LEU A 143 12.01 1.50 -1.29
C LEU A 143 12.35 1.20 -2.74
N LEU A 144 13.57 1.57 -3.18
CA LEU A 144 13.98 1.34 -4.57
C LEU A 144 13.94 -0.15 -4.89
N LEU A 145 14.33 -1.01 -3.96
CA LEU A 145 14.30 -2.44 -4.19
C LEU A 145 12.87 -3.02 -4.26
N ASN A 146 11.95 -2.50 -3.44
CA ASN A 146 10.57 -3.01 -3.33
C ASN A 146 9.54 -2.29 -4.22
N LEU A 147 9.87 -1.14 -4.82
CA LEU A 147 8.96 -0.37 -5.67
C LEU A 147 8.31 -1.21 -6.79
N PRO A 148 9.04 -2.01 -7.61
CA PRO A 148 8.40 -2.82 -8.63
C PRO A 148 7.45 -3.87 -8.03
N MET A 149 7.81 -4.43 -6.88
CA MET A 149 6.95 -5.39 -6.17
C MET A 149 5.66 -4.73 -5.67
N THR A 150 5.72 -3.51 -5.16
CA THR A 150 4.54 -2.74 -4.77
C THR A 150 3.60 -2.49 -5.95
N VAL A 151 4.14 -2.16 -7.13
CA VAL A 151 3.33 -1.96 -8.36
C VAL A 151 2.65 -3.26 -8.77
N ILE A 152 3.41 -4.36 -8.83
CA ILE A 152 2.88 -5.69 -9.19
C ILE A 152 1.82 -6.13 -8.19
N LEU A 153 2.05 -5.91 -6.89
CA LEU A 153 1.11 -6.22 -5.82
C LEU A 153 -0.22 -5.47 -6.01
N ASN A 154 -0.16 -4.14 -6.14
CA ASN A 154 -1.36 -3.31 -6.29
C ASN A 154 -2.15 -3.69 -7.54
N ARG A 155 -1.48 -3.93 -8.67
CA ARG A 155 -2.12 -4.38 -9.92
C ARG A 155 -2.67 -5.80 -9.82
N SER A 156 -1.99 -6.71 -9.11
CA SER A 156 -2.45 -8.09 -8.90
C SER A 156 -3.70 -8.20 -8.04
N ILE A 157 -3.90 -7.24 -7.12
CA ILE A 157 -5.07 -7.19 -6.24
C ILE A 157 -6.28 -6.58 -6.95
N THR A 158 -6.04 -5.56 -7.78
CA THR A 158 -7.10 -4.79 -8.44
C THR A 158 -7.55 -5.36 -9.78
N THR A 159 -6.82 -6.33 -10.34
CA THR A 159 -7.18 -6.97 -11.61
C THR A 159 -8.45 -7.83 -11.49
N PRO A 160 -9.39 -7.77 -12.45
CA PRO A 160 -10.59 -8.62 -12.46
C PRO A 160 -10.31 -10.04 -12.98
N TYR A 161 -9.13 -10.30 -13.53
CA TYR A 161 -8.78 -11.57 -14.17
C TYR A 161 -8.20 -12.61 -13.21
N LYS A 162 -8.44 -13.89 -13.54
CA LYS A 162 -7.81 -15.03 -12.90
C LYS A 162 -6.35 -15.16 -13.31
N LEU A 163 -5.48 -14.67 -12.43
CA LEU A 163 -4.05 -14.80 -12.59
C LEU A 163 -3.65 -16.27 -12.62
N SER A 164 -2.94 -16.66 -13.68
CA SER A 164 -2.31 -17.97 -13.78
C SER A 164 -1.21 -18.12 -12.73
N TYR A 165 -0.99 -19.33 -12.23
CA TYR A 165 0.13 -19.63 -11.33
C TYR A 165 1.51 -19.47 -11.99
N SER A 166 1.57 -19.40 -13.32
CA SER A 166 2.81 -19.10 -14.04
C SER A 166 3.15 -17.61 -13.90
N PRO A 167 4.28 -17.25 -13.27
CA PRO A 167 4.62 -15.85 -12.99
C PRO A 167 4.80 -15.04 -14.27
N ILE A 168 5.34 -15.64 -15.34
CA ILE A 168 5.56 -14.96 -16.62
C ILE A 168 4.21 -14.61 -17.28
N ARG A 169 3.24 -15.53 -17.27
CA ARG A 169 1.91 -15.27 -17.84
C ARG A 169 1.15 -14.24 -17.00
N ALA A 170 1.24 -14.32 -15.68
CA ALA A 170 0.66 -13.34 -14.77
C ALA A 170 1.27 -11.95 -14.99
N LEU A 171 2.60 -11.83 -15.10
CA LEU A 171 3.25 -10.54 -15.35
C LEU A 171 2.90 -9.93 -16.70
N ARG A 172 2.74 -10.74 -17.76
CA ARG A 172 2.25 -10.25 -19.05
C ARG A 172 0.82 -9.73 -19.00
N LEU A 173 0.01 -10.22 -18.05
CA LEU A 173 -1.35 -9.76 -17.81
C LEU A 173 -1.40 -8.53 -16.89
N LEU A 174 -0.38 -8.30 -16.07
CA LEU A 174 -0.34 -7.19 -15.11
C LEU A 174 0.43 -5.98 -15.62
N LEU A 175 1.42 -6.21 -16.49
CA LEU A 175 2.29 -5.20 -17.04
C LEU A 175 1.94 -4.97 -18.51
N SER A 176 1.95 -3.72 -18.91
CA SER A 176 1.84 -3.37 -20.33
C SER A 176 3.02 -3.96 -21.12
N PRO A 177 2.87 -4.19 -22.45
CA PRO A 177 3.95 -4.73 -23.26
C PRO A 177 5.25 -3.92 -23.20
N SER A 178 5.16 -2.60 -22.99
CA SER A 178 6.29 -1.69 -22.85
C SER A 178 7.00 -1.84 -21.49
N GLU A 179 6.25 -2.04 -20.41
CA GLU A 179 6.77 -2.30 -19.06
C GLU A 179 7.38 -3.71 -18.96
N PHE A 180 6.77 -4.70 -19.60
CA PHE A 180 7.27 -6.08 -19.60
C PHE A 180 8.63 -6.20 -20.31
N ARG A 181 8.84 -5.46 -21.40
CA ARG A 181 10.13 -5.43 -22.12
C ARG A 181 11.21 -4.63 -21.39
N ALA A 182 10.82 -3.64 -20.58
CA ALA A 182 11.73 -2.73 -19.90
C ALA A 182 11.27 -2.48 -18.45
N PRO A 183 11.52 -3.42 -17.52
CA PRO A 183 11.00 -3.36 -16.15
C PRO A 183 11.52 -2.17 -15.35
N TRP A 184 12.70 -1.63 -15.70
CA TRP A 184 13.22 -0.40 -15.08
C TRP A 184 12.34 0.83 -15.33
N LYS A 185 11.43 0.79 -16.31
CA LYS A 185 10.47 1.88 -16.53
C LYS A 185 9.41 1.97 -15.42
N LEU A 186 9.23 0.94 -14.59
CA LEU A 186 8.34 1.01 -13.42
C LEU A 186 8.79 2.07 -12.41
N TYR A 187 10.09 2.35 -12.33
CA TYR A 187 10.64 3.44 -11.52
C TYR A 187 10.31 4.82 -12.07
N ALA A 188 10.04 4.91 -13.37
CA ALA A 188 9.70 6.14 -14.07
C ALA A 188 8.19 6.44 -14.08
N LEU A 189 7.39 5.70 -13.30
CA LEU A 189 5.97 6.03 -13.12
C LEU A 189 5.84 7.46 -12.57
N PRO A 190 5.09 8.34 -13.26
CA PRO A 190 5.09 9.75 -12.97
C PRO A 190 4.62 10.01 -11.53
N GLY A 191 5.47 10.62 -10.72
CA GLY A 191 5.14 11.00 -9.35
C GLY A 191 5.13 9.87 -8.32
N LEU A 192 5.26 8.59 -8.69
CA LEU A 192 5.18 7.48 -7.72
C LEU A 192 6.37 7.52 -6.74
N LEU A 193 7.58 7.59 -7.27
CA LEU A 193 8.81 7.65 -6.48
C LEU A 193 8.84 8.85 -5.52
N PRO A 194 8.61 10.11 -5.95
CA PRO A 194 8.61 11.25 -5.02
C PRO A 194 7.50 11.15 -3.97
N THR A 195 6.33 10.60 -4.30
CA THR A 195 5.25 10.39 -3.30
C THR A 195 5.70 9.42 -2.21
N LYS A 196 6.32 8.30 -2.59
CA LYS A 196 6.83 7.30 -1.64
C LYS A 196 8.02 7.81 -0.84
N LEU A 197 8.92 8.58 -1.46
CA LEU A 197 10.03 9.23 -0.77
C LEU A 197 9.53 10.24 0.28
N LEU A 198 8.51 11.03 -0.05
CA LEU A 198 7.90 11.97 0.89
C LEU A 198 7.25 11.24 2.07
N HIS A 199 6.51 10.16 1.79
CA HIS A 199 5.91 9.31 2.82
C HIS A 199 6.98 8.70 3.75
N ILE A 200 8.06 8.15 3.21
CA ILE A 200 9.18 7.59 3.99
C ILE A 200 9.94 8.67 4.76
N ALA A 201 10.19 9.84 4.16
CA ALA A 201 10.84 10.95 4.84
C ALA A 201 10.01 11.40 6.05
N TYR A 202 8.68 11.44 5.91
CA TYR A 202 7.78 11.75 7.02
C TYR A 202 7.90 10.70 8.15
N LEU A 203 7.85 9.42 7.80
CA LEU A 203 7.88 8.33 8.78
C LEU A 203 9.25 8.14 9.46
N VAL A 204 10.36 8.34 8.75
CA VAL A 204 11.71 7.99 9.23
C VAL A 204 12.49 9.20 9.75
N LEU A 205 12.18 10.40 9.26
CA LEU A 205 12.85 11.63 9.71
C LEU A 205 11.94 12.43 10.65
N LEU A 206 10.74 12.79 10.20
CA LEU A 206 9.91 13.74 10.93
C LEU A 206 9.32 13.14 12.21
N LEU A 207 8.68 11.98 12.14
CA LEU A 207 8.09 11.35 13.32
C LEU A 207 9.12 11.03 14.42
N PRO A 208 10.29 10.41 14.13
CA PRO A 208 11.29 10.14 15.15
C PRO A 208 11.94 11.41 15.70
N ALA A 209 12.15 12.44 14.87
CA ALA A 209 12.67 13.73 15.33
C ALA A 209 11.70 14.42 16.31
N LEU A 210 10.40 14.38 16.02
CA LEU A 210 9.38 14.93 16.90
C LEU A 210 9.22 14.12 18.19
N ARG A 211 9.31 12.79 18.10
CA ARG A 211 9.37 11.93 19.30
C ARG A 211 10.57 12.29 20.17
N ALA A 212 11.76 12.43 19.58
CA ALA A 212 12.97 12.79 20.30
C ALA A 212 12.87 14.18 20.96
N LEU A 213 12.13 15.11 20.35
CA LEU A 213 11.91 16.46 20.89
C LEU A 213 10.84 16.49 22.00
N LEU A 214 9.70 15.82 21.80
CA LEU A 214 8.53 15.90 22.68
C LEU A 214 8.57 14.88 23.82
N VAL A 215 9.18 13.71 23.59
CA VAL A 215 9.24 12.62 24.57
C VAL A 215 10.64 11.98 24.61
N PRO A 216 11.66 12.72 25.07
CA PRO A 216 13.04 12.22 25.17
C PRO A 216 13.17 11.04 26.15
N SER A 217 12.24 10.89 27.09
CA SER A 217 12.23 9.87 28.14
C SER A 217 11.98 8.44 27.64
N PHE A 218 11.49 8.25 26.41
CA PHE A 218 11.39 6.91 25.77
C PHE A 218 12.65 6.53 24.99
N ARG A 219 13.81 7.14 25.28
CA ARG A 219 15.08 6.65 24.75
C ARG A 219 15.24 5.19 25.17
N ALA A 220 15.40 4.32 24.17
CA ALA A 220 15.71 2.92 24.42
C ALA A 220 16.94 2.83 25.34
N PRO A 221 16.92 1.98 26.37
CA PRO A 221 18.05 1.79 27.27
C PRO A 221 19.13 1.02 26.51
N SER A 222 19.90 1.70 25.66
CA SER A 222 21.05 1.10 24.95
C SER A 222 22.37 1.44 25.63
N THR A 223 22.31 2.00 26.84
CA THR A 223 23.46 2.27 27.71
C THR A 223 23.11 1.76 29.09
N TYR A 224 22.89 0.44 29.19
CA TYR A 224 22.84 -0.21 30.48
C TYR A 224 24.29 -0.37 30.94
N GLU A 225 24.77 0.53 31.79
CA GLU A 225 25.91 0.19 32.63
C GLU A 225 25.45 -0.94 33.57
N PRO A 226 26.22 -2.02 33.73
CA PRO A 226 25.81 -3.14 34.57
C PRO A 226 25.82 -2.69 36.04
N GLY A 227 24.66 -2.27 36.55
CA GLY A 227 24.49 -1.83 37.94
C GLY A 227 23.28 -0.95 38.23
N GLU A 228 22.61 -0.38 37.22
CA GLU A 228 21.42 0.47 37.46
C GLU A 228 20.12 -0.34 37.60
N ASP A 229 19.43 -0.12 38.73
CA ASP A 229 18.18 -0.76 39.08
C ASP A 229 17.07 -0.35 38.10
N TRP A 230 16.53 -1.33 37.39
CA TRP A 230 15.37 -1.22 36.48
C TRP A 230 14.13 -0.53 37.09
N ALA A 231 14.08 -0.43 38.42
CA ALA A 231 13.04 0.25 39.17
C ALA A 231 13.09 1.78 38.99
N ASP A 232 14.28 2.37 38.81
CA ASP A 232 14.44 3.83 38.64
C ASP A 232 14.05 4.30 37.23
N ASP A 233 14.17 3.45 36.20
CA ASP A 233 13.71 3.74 34.84
C ASP A 233 12.18 3.65 34.70
N VAL A 234 11.56 2.67 35.35
CA VAL A 234 10.09 2.57 35.42
C VAL A 234 9.54 3.65 36.33
N ALA A 235 10.25 4.04 37.40
CA ALA A 235 9.94 5.20 38.22
C ALA A 235 10.22 6.54 37.52
N GLY A 236 11.12 6.60 36.53
CA GLY A 236 11.31 7.76 35.64
C GLY A 236 10.19 7.90 34.60
N ALA A 237 9.65 6.77 34.13
CA ALA A 237 8.44 6.73 33.30
C ALA A 237 7.15 7.00 34.12
N ALA A 238 7.09 6.55 35.38
CA ALA A 238 5.99 6.85 36.32
C ALA A 238 6.14 8.25 36.96
N GLY A 239 7.36 8.78 36.98
CA GLY A 239 7.75 10.13 37.36
C GLY A 239 7.62 11.13 36.21
N MET A 240 6.77 10.81 35.23
CA MET A 240 6.20 11.81 34.32
C MET A 240 5.40 12.80 35.17
N GLY A 241 6.10 13.78 35.73
CA GLY A 241 5.47 14.99 36.22
C GLY A 241 4.60 15.61 35.11
N PHE A 242 3.85 16.65 35.46
CA PHE A 242 2.95 17.38 34.58
C PHE A 242 3.49 17.59 33.13
N TRP A 243 4.80 17.84 32.98
CA TRP A 243 5.49 18.02 31.70
C TRP A 243 5.66 16.76 30.83
N GLY A 244 5.82 15.57 31.42
CA GLY A 244 5.94 14.30 30.68
C GLY A 244 4.61 13.83 30.09
N GLY A 245 3.52 13.97 30.85
CA GLY A 245 2.16 13.69 30.37
C GLY A 245 1.73 14.65 29.26
N MET A 246 2.05 15.95 29.38
CA MET A 246 1.81 16.93 28.32
C MET A 246 2.63 16.63 27.05
N GLY A 247 3.89 16.22 27.19
CA GLY A 247 4.74 15.82 26.06
C GLY A 247 4.17 14.62 25.31
N LEU A 248 3.78 13.56 26.05
CA LEU A 248 3.14 12.38 25.48
C LEU A 248 1.79 12.71 24.82
N GLY A 249 0.94 13.51 25.48
CA GLY A 249 -0.34 13.95 24.93
C GLY A 249 -0.15 14.74 23.63
N THR A 250 0.82 15.66 23.60
CA THR A 250 1.18 16.43 22.41
C THR A 250 1.69 15.53 21.28
N TYR A 251 2.51 14.53 21.61
CA TYR A 251 3.00 13.55 20.64
C TYR A 251 1.87 12.71 20.05
N VAL A 252 0.92 12.23 20.88
CA VAL A 252 -0.25 11.48 20.40
C VAL A 252 -1.13 12.36 19.50
N VAL A 253 -1.38 13.61 19.87
CA VAL A 253 -2.09 14.57 19.00
C VAL A 253 -1.35 14.74 17.67
N PHE A 254 -0.01 14.82 17.71
CA PHE A 254 0.78 14.88 16.48
C PHE A 254 0.60 13.61 15.62
N LEU A 255 0.64 12.41 16.20
CA LEU A 255 0.39 11.16 15.46
C LEU A 255 -1.00 11.13 14.81
N LEU A 256 -2.04 11.65 15.50
CA LEU A 256 -3.38 11.81 14.94
C LEU A 256 -3.36 12.75 13.72
N LEU A 257 -2.68 13.90 13.84
CA LEU A 257 -2.54 14.87 12.75
C LEU A 257 -1.71 14.34 11.59
N SER A 258 -0.67 13.55 11.86
CA SER A 258 0.15 12.88 10.85
C SER A 258 -0.68 11.96 9.95
N THR A 259 -1.73 11.34 10.50
CA THR A 259 -2.66 10.52 9.71
C THR A 259 -3.33 11.33 8.59
N ALA A 260 -3.65 12.60 8.85
CA ALA A 260 -4.26 13.49 7.85
C ALA A 260 -3.31 13.83 6.69
N VAL A 261 -2.00 13.71 6.89
CA VAL A 261 -0.97 13.92 5.85
C VAL A 261 -0.62 12.60 5.15
N LEU A 262 -0.43 11.53 5.91
CA LEU A 262 0.01 10.23 5.40
C LEU A 262 -1.07 9.50 4.59
N CYS A 263 -2.33 9.57 5.03
CA CYS A 263 -3.41 8.84 4.36
C CYS A 263 -3.63 9.31 2.91
N PRO A 264 -3.68 10.62 2.63
CA PRO A 264 -3.73 11.10 1.25
C PRO A 264 -2.51 10.70 0.41
N LEU A 265 -1.30 10.71 0.98
CA LEU A 265 -0.09 10.28 0.27
C LEU A 265 -0.15 8.79 -0.11
N GLU A 266 -0.69 7.94 0.76
CA GLU A 266 -0.89 6.52 0.48
C GLU A 266 -1.87 6.28 -0.66
N ILE A 267 -2.97 7.04 -0.71
CA ILE A 267 -3.99 6.93 -1.76
C ILE A 267 -3.43 7.42 -3.09
N VAL A 268 -2.73 8.55 -3.11
CA VAL A 268 -2.07 9.05 -4.31
C VAL A 268 -1.01 8.07 -4.81
N ALA A 269 -0.15 7.55 -3.93
CA ALA A 269 0.87 6.57 -4.32
C ALA A 269 0.23 5.28 -4.88
N LEU A 270 -0.87 4.82 -4.27
CA LEU A 270 -1.61 3.67 -4.75
C LEU A 270 -2.18 3.92 -6.15
N ARG A 271 -2.84 5.06 -6.38
CA ARG A 271 -3.44 5.37 -7.68
C ARG A 271 -2.40 5.56 -8.79
N LEU A 272 -1.27 6.19 -8.48
CA LEU A 272 -0.14 6.30 -9.40
C LEU A 272 0.47 4.92 -9.75
N SER A 273 0.47 3.97 -8.82
CA SER A 273 0.97 2.60 -9.08
C SER A 273 0.05 1.77 -9.99
N LEU A 274 -1.24 2.12 -10.04
CA LEU A 274 -2.23 1.42 -10.88
C LEU A 274 -2.22 1.91 -12.33
N GLN A 275 -1.73 3.12 -12.58
CA GLN A 275 -1.61 3.67 -13.93
C GLN A 275 -0.66 2.83 -14.79
N PRO A 276 -1.05 2.46 -16.02
CA PRO A 276 -0.12 1.93 -17.01
C PRO A 276 0.79 3.06 -17.51
N LEU A 277 2.07 2.75 -17.73
CA LEU A 277 2.98 3.70 -18.37
C LEU A 277 2.56 3.91 -19.84
N SER A 278 1.96 5.06 -20.14
CA SER A 278 1.54 5.43 -21.49
C SER A 278 2.75 5.48 -22.44
N GLY A 279 2.79 4.57 -23.41
CA GLY A 279 3.60 4.72 -24.62
C GLY A 279 2.89 5.65 -25.63
N PRO A 280 3.58 6.13 -26.68
CA PRO A 280 2.97 6.97 -27.70
C PRO A 280 1.73 6.29 -28.27
N THR A 281 0.60 6.98 -28.17
CA THR A 281 -0.70 6.57 -28.67
C THR A 281 -0.58 6.34 -30.17
N VAL A 282 -0.62 5.08 -30.61
CA VAL A 282 -0.87 4.80 -32.03
C VAL A 282 -2.31 5.19 -32.26
N ALA A 283 -2.53 6.26 -33.04
CA ALA A 283 -3.85 6.69 -33.44
C ALA A 283 -4.62 5.50 -34.05
N GLY A 284 -5.73 5.10 -33.42
CA GLY A 284 -6.56 3.98 -33.86
C GLY A 284 -6.38 2.65 -33.10
N ALA A 285 -5.48 2.55 -32.11
CA ALA A 285 -5.43 1.38 -31.23
C ALA A 285 -6.48 1.52 -30.12
N ALA A 286 -7.36 0.51 -29.99
CA ALA A 286 -8.33 0.43 -28.89
C ALA A 286 -7.62 0.59 -27.54
N PRO A 287 -8.23 1.32 -26.58
CA PRO A 287 -7.63 1.50 -25.26
C PRO A 287 -7.39 0.14 -24.63
N VAL A 288 -6.13 -0.17 -24.37
CA VAL A 288 -5.73 -1.41 -23.71
C VAL A 288 -6.05 -1.22 -22.22
N HIS A 289 -7.21 -1.71 -21.77
CA HIS A 289 -7.27 -2.26 -20.42
C HIS A 289 -6.04 -3.15 -20.27
N PRO A 290 -5.16 -3.00 -19.26
CA PRO A 290 -4.00 -3.86 -19.13
C PRO A 290 -4.34 -5.35 -19.00
N ALA A 291 -5.63 -5.73 -19.00
CA ALA A 291 -6.02 -7.12 -19.13
C ALA A 291 -7.32 -7.44 -19.94
N ALA A 292 -7.95 -6.51 -20.68
CA ALA A 292 -9.13 -6.81 -21.54
C ALA A 292 -8.75 -6.95 -23.03
N PRO A 293 -9.52 -7.73 -23.81
CA PRO A 293 -9.07 -8.54 -24.94
C PRO A 293 -8.50 -7.69 -26.08
N GLY A 294 -7.29 -8.03 -26.51
CA GLY A 294 -6.49 -7.18 -27.39
C GLY A 294 -4.99 -7.20 -27.09
N LEU A 295 -4.49 -8.17 -26.30
CA LEU A 295 -3.10 -8.60 -26.40
C LEU A 295 -2.86 -8.89 -27.88
N GLY A 296 -2.14 -8.02 -28.60
CA GLY A 296 -2.00 -7.99 -30.07
C GLY A 296 -1.46 -9.27 -30.70
N THR A 297 -2.25 -10.33 -30.60
CA THR A 297 -2.01 -11.70 -31.01
C THR A 297 -3.40 -12.26 -31.22
N ASN A 298 -3.65 -12.77 -32.42
CA ASN A 298 -4.81 -13.60 -32.75
C ASN A 298 -4.77 -14.89 -31.90
N LEU A 299 -4.96 -14.79 -30.58
CA LEU A 299 -5.01 -15.93 -29.68
C LEU A 299 -6.41 -16.54 -29.80
N PRO A 300 -6.52 -17.86 -30.00
CA PRO A 300 -7.81 -18.52 -30.06
C PRO A 300 -8.57 -18.28 -28.75
N ALA A 301 -9.91 -18.22 -28.81
CA ALA A 301 -10.82 -17.98 -27.67
C ALA A 301 -10.56 -18.90 -26.45
N SER A 302 -9.85 -20.01 -26.63
CA SER A 302 -9.39 -20.91 -25.55
C SER A 302 -8.23 -20.36 -24.69
N GLN A 303 -7.62 -19.23 -25.06
CA GLN A 303 -6.50 -18.60 -24.35
C GLN A 303 -6.81 -17.20 -23.80
N GLU A 304 -8.07 -16.76 -23.88
CA GLU A 304 -8.49 -15.54 -23.19
C GLU A 304 -8.39 -15.74 -21.66
N PRO A 305 -7.86 -14.75 -20.92
CA PRO A 305 -7.74 -14.85 -19.48
C PRO A 305 -9.13 -14.92 -18.85
N ALA A 306 -9.42 -16.00 -18.11
CA ALA A 306 -10.71 -16.17 -17.46
C ALA A 306 -10.98 -15.02 -16.47
N LEU A 307 -12.12 -14.35 -16.62
CA LEU A 307 -12.63 -13.38 -15.65
C LEU A 307 -13.03 -14.12 -14.36
N PHE A 308 -12.88 -13.48 -13.20
CA PHE A 308 -13.37 -14.05 -11.94
C PHE A 308 -14.90 -13.95 -11.81
N GLY A 309 -15.51 -12.89 -12.34
CA GLY A 309 -16.94 -12.61 -12.26
C GLY A 309 -17.66 -12.85 -13.58
N THR A 310 -19.00 -12.79 -13.54
CA THR A 310 -19.85 -13.09 -14.70
C THR A 310 -19.85 -11.99 -15.74
N GLU A 311 -19.93 -10.69 -15.37
CA GLU A 311 -19.89 -9.56 -16.34
C GLU A 311 -19.46 -8.19 -15.74
N GLU A 312 -19.47 -8.00 -14.40
CA GLU A 312 -19.19 -6.70 -13.76
C GLU A 312 -17.99 -6.77 -12.81
N ASP A 313 -17.09 -5.79 -12.90
CA ASP A 313 -15.92 -5.68 -12.02
C ASP A 313 -16.31 -5.39 -10.56
N VAL A 314 -15.50 -5.90 -9.63
CA VAL A 314 -15.67 -5.64 -8.18
C VAL A 314 -15.48 -4.17 -7.85
N ILE A 315 -14.53 -3.52 -8.50
CA ILE A 315 -14.19 -2.12 -8.32
C ILE A 315 -14.11 -1.43 -9.68
N HIS A 316 -14.56 -0.19 -9.74
CA HIS A 316 -14.32 0.67 -10.89
C HIS A 316 -12.93 1.31 -10.75
N LEU A 317 -12.11 1.21 -11.80
CA LEU A 317 -10.80 1.86 -11.88
C LEU A 317 -10.87 3.03 -12.86
N ARG A 318 -10.09 4.07 -12.59
CA ARG A 318 -9.95 5.22 -13.50
C ARG A 318 -9.09 4.81 -14.70
N THR A 319 -9.74 4.53 -15.83
CA THR A 319 -9.12 4.18 -17.11
C THR A 319 -9.42 5.24 -18.18
N PRO A 320 -8.68 5.25 -19.31
CA PRO A 320 -9.04 6.09 -20.46
C PRO A 320 -10.47 5.83 -20.95
N GLU A 321 -10.97 4.61 -20.81
CA GLU A 321 -12.35 4.22 -21.15
C GLU A 321 -13.38 4.88 -20.23
N SER A 322 -13.04 5.09 -18.95
CA SER A 322 -13.84 5.89 -18.02
C SER A 322 -13.71 7.41 -18.25
N GLY A 323 -13.04 7.84 -19.33
CA GLY A 323 -12.80 9.25 -19.67
C GLY A 323 -11.63 9.89 -18.93
N GLY A 324 -10.84 9.11 -18.18
CA GLY A 324 -9.76 9.64 -17.34
C GLY A 324 -8.40 9.67 -18.05
N GLU A 325 -7.86 10.86 -18.30
CA GLU A 325 -6.47 11.02 -18.75
C GLU A 325 -5.47 10.56 -17.68
N PRO A 326 -4.36 9.87 -18.04
CA PRO A 326 -3.33 9.44 -17.09
C PRO A 326 -2.86 10.57 -16.15
N TYR A 327 -2.41 10.21 -14.95
CA TYR A 327 -1.83 11.20 -14.05
C TYR A 327 -0.44 11.58 -14.53
N GLU A 328 -0.16 12.88 -14.54
CA GLU A 328 1.15 13.41 -14.93
C GLU A 328 2.14 13.45 -13.74
N GLY A 329 1.63 13.28 -12.52
CA GLY A 329 2.44 13.21 -11.31
C GLY A 329 1.61 13.30 -10.04
N MET A 330 2.30 13.41 -8.89
CA MET A 330 1.68 13.44 -7.56
C MET A 330 0.65 14.58 -7.40
N ARG A 331 1.02 15.80 -7.80
CA ARG A 331 0.16 16.99 -7.67
C ARG A 331 -1.05 16.91 -8.59
N ASP A 332 -0.86 16.42 -9.81
CA ASP A 332 -1.94 16.24 -10.78
C ASP A 332 -2.93 15.18 -10.27
N CYS A 333 -2.41 14.03 -9.81
CA CYS A 333 -3.22 12.98 -9.18
C CYS A 333 -4.05 13.49 -8.01
N TRP A 334 -3.44 14.25 -7.09
CA TRP A 334 -4.17 14.88 -6.00
C TRP A 334 -5.32 15.77 -6.49
N LYS A 335 -5.04 16.68 -7.43
CA LYS A 335 -6.03 17.62 -7.94
C LYS A 335 -7.19 16.89 -8.60
N LYS A 336 -6.91 15.92 -9.46
CA LYS A 336 -7.91 15.09 -10.14
C LYS A 336 -8.79 14.33 -9.14
N ILE A 337 -8.22 13.71 -8.11
CA ILE A 337 -9.02 13.05 -7.05
C ILE A 337 -9.98 14.04 -6.38
N VAL A 338 -9.49 15.22 -6.01
CA VAL A 338 -10.32 16.23 -5.32
C VAL A 338 -11.40 16.80 -6.22
N GLN A 339 -11.11 17.00 -7.51
CA GLN A 339 -12.04 17.57 -8.48
C GLN A 339 -13.09 16.55 -8.94
N GLU A 340 -12.66 15.34 -9.29
CA GLU A 340 -13.51 14.31 -9.88
C GLU A 340 -14.35 13.58 -8.81
N GLU A 341 -13.82 13.30 -7.63
CA GLU A 341 -14.49 12.46 -6.62
C GLU A 341 -14.75 13.21 -5.30
N GLY A 342 -13.89 14.17 -4.98
CA GLY A 342 -13.98 14.98 -3.76
C GLY A 342 -12.95 14.62 -2.70
N TRP A 343 -12.68 15.60 -1.82
CA TRP A 343 -11.63 15.50 -0.80
C TRP A 343 -11.80 14.32 0.18
N ARG A 344 -13.03 13.87 0.45
CA ARG A 344 -13.30 12.73 1.36
C ARG A 344 -12.68 11.42 0.89
N VAL A 345 -12.46 11.28 -0.42
CA VAL A 345 -11.81 10.08 -0.99
C VAL A 345 -10.37 9.94 -0.46
N LEU A 346 -9.67 11.05 -0.22
CA LEU A 346 -8.32 11.05 0.34
C LEU A 346 -8.25 10.62 1.82
N ALA A 347 -9.40 10.44 2.48
CA ALA A 347 -9.49 9.89 3.83
C ALA A 347 -10.03 8.45 3.84
N ARG A 348 -10.07 7.75 2.70
CA ARG A 348 -10.57 6.38 2.63
C ARG A 348 -9.69 5.42 3.44
N ALA A 349 -10.32 4.77 4.42
CA ALA A 349 -9.66 3.90 5.38
C ALA A 349 -8.51 4.62 6.12
N TRP A 350 -8.73 5.87 6.53
CA TRP A 350 -7.77 6.66 7.31
C TRP A 350 -7.41 6.01 8.66
N TRP A 351 -8.35 5.29 9.28
CA TRP A 351 -8.15 4.61 10.57
C TRP A 351 -7.03 3.55 10.51
N LEU A 352 -6.73 3.02 9.33
CA LEU A 352 -5.61 2.10 9.15
C LEU A 352 -4.27 2.77 9.07
N THR A 353 -4.22 3.90 8.38
CA THR A 353 -3.05 4.77 8.41
C THR A 353 -2.82 5.23 9.86
N LEU A 354 -3.89 5.52 10.62
CA LEU A 354 -3.77 5.84 12.04
C LEU A 354 -3.13 4.69 12.83
N ILE A 355 -3.66 3.47 12.75
CA ILE A 355 -3.11 2.31 13.47
C ILE A 355 -1.64 2.10 13.09
N GLY A 356 -1.32 2.17 11.79
CA GLY A 356 0.06 2.04 11.32
C GLY A 356 0.98 3.16 11.83
N THR A 357 0.50 4.41 11.83
CA THR A 357 1.25 5.57 12.31
C THR A 357 1.48 5.51 13.82
N VAL A 358 0.47 5.10 14.59
CA VAL A 358 0.59 4.90 16.04
C VAL A 358 1.56 3.75 16.34
N ALA A 359 1.41 2.60 15.69
CA ALA A 359 2.31 1.48 15.87
C ALA A 359 3.76 1.84 15.51
N ALA A 360 3.98 2.53 14.39
CA ALA A 360 5.30 3.02 14.00
C ALA A 360 5.85 4.09 14.94
N GLY A 361 4.99 4.96 15.48
CA GLY A 361 5.38 6.02 16.41
C GLY A 361 5.84 5.51 17.78
N PHE A 362 5.36 4.34 18.20
CA PHE A 362 5.73 3.71 19.48
C PHE A 362 6.76 2.57 19.36
N SER A 363 6.94 2.01 18.17
CA SER A 363 8.07 1.11 17.85
C SER A 363 9.41 1.82 17.96
#